data_AF-A0A4R9JY89-F1
#
_entry.id   AF-A0A4R9JY89-F1
#
_cell.length_a   1.000
_cell.length_b   1.000
_cell.length_c   1.000
_cell.angle_alpha   90.00
_cell.angle_beta   90.00
_cell.angle_gamma   90.00
#
_symmetry.space_group_name_H-M   'P 1'
#
loop_
_entity.id
_entity.type
_entity.pdbx_description
1 polymer ?
#
loop_
_entity_poly.entity_id
_entity_poly.type
_entity_poly.pdbx_seq_one_letter_code
_entity_poly.pdbx_strand_id
1 'polypeptide(L)'
;MRKNLSGLFITFAVFMLACNLYAKATADMASEIMVPFDPNKKKVGEECKTSDECQKHHECVKTDEKGICTAPPRPKLPPGAVT
;
A
#
# COMPACT_ATOMS: atom_id res chain seq x y z
N MET A 1 37.55 24.95 -35.23
CA MET A 1 36.70 23.84 -34.73
C MET A 1 36.42 23.85 -33.21
N ARG A 2 37.14 24.61 -32.37
CA ARG A 2 36.91 24.65 -30.89
C ARG A 2 35.53 25.19 -30.44
N LYS A 3 34.95 26.15 -31.17
CA LYS A 3 33.63 26.75 -30.84
C LYS A 3 32.48 25.75 -30.95
N ASN A 4 32.50 24.92 -32.00
CA ASN A 4 31.47 23.90 -32.24
C ASN A 4 31.60 22.74 -31.25
N LEU A 5 32.81 22.45 -30.78
CA LEU A 5 33.07 21.44 -29.75
C LEU A 5 32.55 21.90 -28.37
N SER A 6 32.73 23.18 -28.02
CA SER A 6 32.21 23.75 -26.78
C SER A 6 30.68 23.77 -26.75
N GLY A 7 30.02 24.05 -27.88
CA GLY A 7 28.56 24.02 -27.98
C GLY A 7 27.98 22.61 -27.77
N LEU A 8 28.65 21.59 -28.30
CA LEU A 8 28.26 20.19 -28.16
C LEU A 8 28.31 19.70 -26.69
N PHE A 9 29.30 20.16 -25.92
CA PHE A 9 29.39 19.81 -24.50
C PHE A 9 28.29 20.45 -23.66
N ILE A 10 27.90 21.69 -23.99
CA ILE A 10 26.85 22.41 -23.26
C ILE A 10 25.48 21.75 -23.52
N THR A 11 25.17 21.36 -24.75
CA THR A 11 23.90 20.70 -25.07
C THR A 11 23.79 19.32 -24.43
N PHE A 12 24.88 18.56 -24.38
CA PHE A 12 24.92 17.25 -23.73
C PHE A 12 24.72 17.35 -22.21
N ALA A 13 25.31 18.36 -21.56
CA ALA A 13 25.15 18.61 -20.13
C ALA A 13 23.69 18.95 -19.76
N VAL A 14 23.01 19.77 -20.58
CA VAL A 14 21.60 20.11 -20.36
C VAL A 14 20.69 18.89 -20.55
N PHE A 15 20.98 18.04 -21.53
CA PHE A 15 20.23 16.82 -21.78
C PHE A 15 20.32 15.82 -20.61
N MET A 16 21.53 15.59 -20.09
CA MET A 16 21.77 14.72 -18.94
C MET A 16 21.09 15.22 -17.65
N LEU A 17 21.01 16.55 -17.45
CA LEU A 17 20.33 17.13 -16.30
C LEU A 17 18.81 16.90 -16.35
N ALA A 18 18.20 16.97 -17.54
CA ALA A 18 16.77 16.77 -17.73
C ALA A 18 16.30 15.32 -17.52
N CYS A 19 17.15 14.32 -17.85
CA CYS A 19 16.79 12.91 -17.71
C CYS A 19 16.58 12.45 -16.26
N ASN A 20 17.23 13.08 -15.28
CA ASN A 20 17.09 12.71 -13.86
C ASN A 20 15.70 13.08 -13.27
N LEU A 21 14.93 13.96 -13.92
CA LEU A 21 13.60 14.34 -13.46
C LEU A 21 12.51 13.30 -13.78
N TYR A 22 12.79 12.35 -14.68
CA TYR A 22 11.85 11.30 -15.08
C TYR A 22 11.99 9.99 -14.26
N ALA A 23 12.88 9.96 -13.28
CA ALA A 23 13.13 8.79 -12.43
C ALA A 23 12.33 8.81 -11.11
N LYS A 24 11.12 9.39 -11.08
CA LYS A 24 10.29 9.43 -9.87
C LYS A 24 8.91 8.83 -10.09
N ALA A 25 8.82 7.55 -9.70
CA ALA A 25 7.77 6.93 -8.89
C ALA A 25 7.38 5.55 -9.45
N THR A 26 8.18 4.52 -9.13
CA THR A 26 7.63 3.16 -9.06
C THR A 26 6.74 3.13 -7.81
N ALA A 27 5.44 3.34 -8.01
CA ALA A 27 4.46 3.11 -6.96
C ALA A 27 4.53 1.61 -6.59
N ASP A 28 5.12 1.33 -5.44
CA ASP A 28 5.06 0.01 -4.81
C ASP A 28 3.61 -0.18 -4.36
N MET A 29 2.80 -0.71 -5.27
CA MET A 29 1.42 -1.10 -5.01
C MET A 29 1.48 -2.31 -4.09
N ALA A 30 1.57 -2.07 -2.78
CA ALA A 30 1.39 -3.10 -1.78
C ALA A 30 0.03 -3.76 -2.06
N SER A 31 0.08 -4.96 -2.65
CA SER A 31 -1.12 -5.68 -3.02
C SER A 31 -1.93 -5.91 -1.76
N GLU A 32 -3.21 -5.57 -1.84
CA GLU A 32 -4.18 -5.90 -0.79
C GLU A 32 -4.13 -7.41 -0.65
N ILE A 33 -3.48 -7.91 0.41
CA ILE A 33 -3.40 -9.35 0.66
C ILE A 33 -4.81 -9.79 1.00
N MET A 34 -5.56 -10.24 -0.01
CA MET A 34 -6.86 -10.87 0.19
C MET A 34 -6.61 -12.20 0.88
N VAL A 35 -6.78 -12.21 2.20
CA VAL A 35 -6.55 -13.40 2.99
C VAL A 35 -7.70 -14.38 2.73
N PRO A 36 -7.40 -15.64 2.36
CA PRO A 36 -8.43 -16.64 2.13
C PRO A 36 -9.32 -16.80 3.37
N PHE A 37 -10.63 -16.82 3.15
CA PHE A 37 -11.61 -17.07 4.20
C PHE A 37 -11.47 -18.50 4.71
N ASP A 38 -11.32 -18.66 6.02
CA ASP A 38 -11.26 -19.98 6.66
C ASP A 38 -12.67 -20.37 7.15
N PRO A 39 -13.33 -21.39 6.57
CA PRO A 39 -14.69 -21.77 6.97
C PRO A 39 -14.80 -22.28 8.41
N ASN A 40 -13.69 -22.59 9.08
CA ASN A 40 -13.67 -23.02 10.48
C ASN A 40 -13.55 -21.85 11.47
N LYS A 41 -13.35 -20.62 10.97
CA LYS A 41 -13.19 -19.42 11.80
C LYS A 41 -14.39 -18.50 11.73
N LYS A 42 -14.66 -17.83 12.84
CA LYS A 42 -15.78 -16.92 13.06
C LYS A 42 -15.65 -15.66 12.20
N LYS A 43 -16.76 -15.27 11.60
CA LYS A 43 -16.86 -14.08 10.73
C LYS A 43 -17.06 -12.82 11.55
N VAL A 44 -17.00 -11.66 10.89
CA VAL A 44 -17.31 -10.37 11.52
C VAL A 44 -18.71 -10.41 12.13
N GLY A 45 -18.86 -9.92 13.36
CA GLY A 45 -20.14 -9.90 14.07
C GLY A 45 -20.47 -11.15 14.86
N GLU A 46 -19.63 -12.19 14.80
CA GLU A 46 -19.81 -13.39 15.64
C GLU A 46 -19.08 -13.28 16.98
N GLU A 47 -19.66 -13.94 17.97
CA GLU A 47 -19.16 -13.95 19.34
C GLU A 47 -17.86 -14.73 19.46
N CYS A 48 -16.81 -14.09 19.96
CA CYS A 48 -15.50 -14.70 20.21
C CYS A 48 -15.10 -14.53 21.68
N LYS A 49 -14.31 -15.48 22.17
CA LYS A 49 -13.57 -15.40 23.43
C LYS A 49 -12.12 -15.02 23.18
N THR A 50 -11.53 -15.50 22.08
CA THR A 50 -10.16 -15.17 21.68
C THR A 50 -10.10 -14.77 20.19
N SER A 51 -9.09 -13.98 19.82
CA SER A 51 -8.88 -13.56 18.43
C SER A 51 -8.55 -14.73 17.49
N ASP A 52 -8.05 -15.86 18.03
CA ASP A 52 -7.80 -17.07 17.26
C ASP A 52 -9.07 -17.72 16.70
N GLU A 53 -10.23 -17.44 17.29
CA GLU A 53 -11.51 -17.92 16.77
C GLU A 53 -11.97 -17.11 15.56
N CYS A 54 -11.48 -15.88 15.38
CA CYS A 54 -11.87 -14.99 14.30
C CYS A 54 -11.08 -15.28 13.02
N GLN A 55 -11.62 -14.85 11.87
CA GLN A 55 -10.90 -14.85 10.60
C GLN A 55 -9.49 -14.28 10.74
N LYS A 56 -8.56 -14.75 9.89
CA LYS A 56 -7.18 -14.28 9.93
C LYS A 56 -7.14 -12.76 9.67
N HIS A 57 -6.38 -12.02 10.49
CA HIS A 57 -6.35 -10.55 10.59
C HIS A 57 -7.58 -9.88 11.23
N HIS A 58 -8.56 -10.63 11.74
CA HIS A 58 -9.66 -10.08 12.52
C HIS A 58 -9.32 -10.12 14.01
N GLU A 59 -9.80 -9.11 14.74
CA GLU A 59 -9.58 -9.00 16.18
C GLU A 59 -10.86 -9.28 16.95
N CYS A 60 -10.74 -9.97 18.08
CA CYS A 60 -11.85 -10.16 19.00
C CYS A 60 -11.99 -8.94 19.93
N VAL A 61 -12.96 -8.09 19.64
CA VAL A 61 -13.22 -6.85 20.39
C VAL A 61 -14.34 -7.11 21.39
N LYS A 62 -14.11 -6.81 22.69
CA LYS A 62 -15.14 -6.95 23.72
C LYS A 62 -16.16 -5.83 23.61
N THR A 63 -17.40 -6.21 23.31
CA THR A 63 -18.56 -5.31 23.30
C THR A 63 -19.48 -5.72 24.44
N ASP A 64 -19.55 -4.88 25.47
CA ASP A 64 -20.38 -5.01 26.68
C ASP A 64 -20.17 -6.31 27.48
N GLU A 65 -20.76 -7.42 27.06
CA GLU A 65 -20.73 -8.71 27.76
C GLU A 65 -19.98 -9.82 27.01
N LYS A 66 -19.77 -9.64 25.69
CA LYS A 66 -19.21 -10.68 24.81
C LYS A 66 -18.17 -10.10 23.86
N GLY A 67 -17.15 -10.89 23.52
CA GLY A 67 -16.23 -10.53 22.44
C GLY A 67 -16.91 -10.72 21.10
N ILE A 68 -16.65 -9.83 20.13
CA ILE A 68 -17.15 -9.91 18.76
C ILE A 68 -15.96 -9.80 17.81
N CYS A 69 -15.91 -10.67 16.80
CA CYS A 69 -14.91 -10.60 15.74
C CYS A 69 -15.12 -9.34 14.90
N THR A 70 -14.08 -8.54 14.72
CA THR A 70 -14.10 -7.30 13.93
C THR A 70 -13.05 -7.36 12.82
N ALA A 71 -13.39 -6.79 11.66
CA ALA A 71 -12.45 -6.69 10.55
C ALA A 71 -11.38 -5.61 10.84
N PRO A 72 -10.15 -5.78 10.34
CA PRO A 72 -9.10 -4.79 10.51
C PRO A 72 -9.45 -3.49 9.78
N PRO A 73 -9.02 -2.32 10.31
CA PRO A 73 -9.26 -1.04 9.65
C PRO A 73 -8.61 -1.03 8.26
N ARG A 74 -9.37 -0.60 7.25
CA ARG A 74 -8.80 -0.43 5.91
C ARG A 74 -7.70 0.63 5.96
N PRO A 75 -6.53 0.39 5.36
CA PRO A 75 -5.52 1.42 5.20
C PRO A 75 -6.14 2.65 4.53
N LYS A 76 -5.86 3.84 5.07
CA LYS A 76 -6.26 5.09 4.41
C LYS A 76 -5.41 5.24 3.16
N LEU A 77 -6.02 5.06 2.00
CA LEU A 77 -5.41 5.41 0.73
C LEU A 77 -5.06 6.91 0.75
N PRO A 78 -3.86 7.32 0.28
CA PRO A 78 -3.58 8.73 0.11
C PRO A 78 -4.59 9.34 -0.88
N PRO A 79 -5.07 10.57 -0.62
CA PRO A 79 -6.01 11.25 -1.51
C PRO A 79 -5.40 11.36 -2.92
N GLY A 80 -6.08 10.82 -3.92
CA GLY A 80 -5.63 10.77 -5.33
C GLY A 80 -5.27 9.37 -5.86
N ALA A 81 -5.35 8.32 -5.04
CA ALA A 81 -5.04 6.93 -5.46
C ALA A 81 -6.22 6.18 -6.11
N VAL A 82 -7.40 6.80 -6.24
CA VAL A 82 -8.54 6.26 -7.00
C VAL A 82 -8.67 7.04 -8.30
N THR A 83 -7.97 6.58 -9.33
CA THR A 83 -8.17 7.01 -10.73
C THR A 83 -9.10 6.06 -11.44
#